data_AF-A0A940U1N0-F1
#
_entry.id   AF-A0A940U1N0-F1
#
_cell.length_a   1.000
_cell.length_b   1.000
_cell.length_c   1.000
_cell.angle_alpha   90.00
_cell.angle_beta   90.00
_cell.angle_gamma   90.00
#
_symmetry.space_group_name_H-M   'P 1'
#
loop_
_entity.id
_entity.type
_entity.pdbx_description
1 polymer ?
#
loop_
_entity_poly.entity_id
_entity_poly.type
_entity_poly.pdbx_seq_one_letter_code
_entity_poly.pdbx_strand_id
1 'polypeptide(L)'
;MLKFFLKRLILKNKNLIFQEAQQMQGFLFLLFKERNTDTKWTREEKEQIRKYLKHLSAYIPVIILFILPGGSLLLPILVEILDRRKQRRAANVSSIPAN
;
A
#
# COMPACT_ATOMS: atom_id res chain seq x y z
N MET A 1 15.57 -9.49 14.21
CA MET A 1 15.70 -8.43 13.17
C MET A 1 14.36 -8.12 12.50
N LEU A 2 13.81 -9.01 11.67
CA LEU A 2 12.59 -8.73 10.88
C LEU A 2 11.34 -8.40 11.72
N LYS A 3 11.06 -9.18 12.77
CA LYS A 3 9.88 -8.94 13.66
C LYS A 3 9.89 -7.54 14.28
N PHE A 4 11.07 -7.05 14.67
CA PHE A 4 11.22 -5.71 15.26
C PHE A 4 10.96 -4.61 14.22
N PHE A 5 11.51 -4.78 13.01
CA PHE A 5 11.28 -3.86 11.89
C PHE A 5 9.80 -3.80 11.51
N LEU A 6 9.13 -4.95 11.37
CA LEU A 6 7.70 -5.02 11.07
C LEU A 6 6.86 -4.39 12.18
N LYS A 7 7.13 -4.70 13.45
CA LYS A 7 6.44 -4.09 14.60
C LYS A 7 6.56 -2.57 14.56
N ARG A 8 7.74 -2.03 14.24
CA ARG A 8 7.97 -0.59 14.11
C ARG A 8 7.16 0.01 12.95
N LEU A 9 7.11 -0.64 11.80
CA LEU A 9 6.32 -0.18 10.64
C LEU A 9 4.82 -0.17 10.94
N ILE A 10 4.31 -1.23 11.58
CA ILE A 10 2.89 -1.33 11.95
C ILE A 10 2.53 -0.24 12.95
N LEU A 11 3.33 -0.05 14.00
CA LEU A 11 3.09 0.99 15.00
C LEU A 11 3.12 2.40 14.38
N LYS A 12 4.09 2.66 13.49
CA LYS A 12 4.22 3.97 12.81
C LYS A 12 3.03 4.27 11.90
N ASN A 13 2.45 3.26 11.24
CA ASN A 13 1.37 3.44 10.27
C ASN A 13 -0.01 3.00 10.80
N LYS A 14 -0.16 2.81 12.13
CA LYS A 14 -1.38 2.27 12.76
C LYS A 14 -2.65 2.98 12.30
N ASN A 15 -2.64 4.32 12.26
CA ASN A 15 -3.82 5.11 11.89
C ASN A 15 -4.22 4.88 10.43
N LEU A 16 -3.24 4.84 9.51
CA LEU A 16 -3.47 4.55 8.10
C LEU A 16 -4.06 3.14 7.96
N ILE A 17 -3.46 2.14 8.60
CA ILE A 17 -3.94 0.75 8.54
C ILE A 17 -5.39 0.65 9.05
N PHE A 18 -5.72 1.36 10.13
CA PHE A 18 -7.07 1.39 10.67
C PHE A 18 -8.07 2.04 9.71
N GLN A 19 -7.70 3.16 9.10
CA GLN A 19 -8.52 3.84 8.09
C GLN A 19 -8.77 2.94 6.87
N GLU A 20 -7.75 2.25 6.37
CA GLU A 20 -7.88 1.30 5.26
C GLU A 20 -8.79 0.12 5.62
N ALA A 21 -8.66 -0.42 6.83
CA ALA A 21 -9.51 -1.50 7.31
C ALA A 21 -10.98 -1.06 7.41
N GLN A 22 -11.23 0.16 7.92
CA GLN A 22 -12.58 0.73 7.97
C GLN A 22 -13.13 0.97 6.57
N GLN A 23 -12.30 1.47 5.65
CA GLN A 23 -12.70 1.71 4.27
C GLN A 23 -13.05 0.42 3.52
N MET A 24 -12.41 -0.71 3.87
CA MET A 24 -12.67 -2.03 3.27
C MET A 24 -13.65 -2.87 4.09
N GLN A 25 -14.26 -2.30 5.14
CA GLN A 25 -15.20 -3.00 6.00
C GLN A 25 -16.39 -3.52 5.19
N GLY A 26 -16.72 -4.80 5.37
CA GLY A 26 -17.85 -5.44 4.69
C GLY A 26 -17.60 -5.86 3.24
N PHE A 27 -16.47 -5.47 2.64
CA PHE A 27 -16.14 -5.85 1.26
C PHE A 27 -16.17 -7.37 1.05
N LEU A 28 -15.51 -8.13 1.92
CA LEU A 28 -15.44 -9.60 1.79
C LEU A 28 -16.82 -10.25 1.91
N PHE A 29 -17.65 -9.77 2.84
CA PHE A 29 -19.02 -10.26 2.98
C PHE A 29 -19.82 -10.01 1.70
N LEU A 30 -19.76 -8.79 1.17
CA LEU A 30 -20.46 -8.43 -0.06
C LEU A 30 -19.94 -9.22 -1.27
N LEU A 31 -18.63 -9.38 -1.39
CA LEU A 31 -17.97 -10.14 -2.45
C LEU A 31 -18.30 -11.63 -2.42
N PHE A 32 -18.56 -12.22 -1.25
CA PHE A 32 -18.91 -13.63 -1.13
C PHE A 32 -20.41 -13.89 -1.00
N LYS A 33 -21.25 -12.84 -0.91
CA LYS A 33 -22.72 -12.97 -0.79
C LYS A 33 -23.30 -13.93 -1.82
N GLU A 34 -23.00 -13.72 -3.09
CA GLU A 34 -23.58 -14.52 -4.18
C GLU A 34 -23.18 -16.00 -4.09
N ARG A 35 -21.94 -16.30 -3.69
CA ARG A 35 -21.44 -17.67 -3.50
C ARG A 35 -22.02 -18.35 -2.25
N ASN A 36 -22.23 -17.60 -1.18
CA ASN A 36 -22.59 -18.15 0.13
C ASN A 36 -24.10 -18.30 0.32
N THR A 37 -24.90 -17.60 -0.47
CA THR A 37 -26.36 -17.52 -0.29
C THR A 37 -27.14 -17.89 -1.55
N ASP A 38 -26.45 -18.15 -2.66
CA ASP A 38 -27.04 -18.33 -4.01
C ASP A 38 -27.90 -17.16 -4.50
N THR A 39 -27.86 -16.01 -3.81
CA THR A 39 -28.56 -14.78 -4.20
C THR A 39 -27.68 -13.87 -5.03
N LYS A 40 -28.17 -13.46 -6.21
CA LYS A 40 -27.43 -12.55 -7.10
C LYS A 40 -27.24 -11.18 -6.47
N TRP A 41 -26.12 -10.52 -6.80
CA TRP A 41 -25.94 -9.12 -6.44
C TRP A 41 -26.96 -8.19 -7.11
N THR A 42 -27.48 -7.24 -6.34
CA THR A 42 -28.25 -6.12 -6.90
C THR A 42 -27.35 -5.18 -7.70
N ARG A 43 -27.95 -4.20 -8.39
CA ARG A 43 -27.18 -3.19 -9.12
C ARG A 43 -26.34 -2.33 -8.18
N GLU A 44 -26.93 -1.93 -7.07
CA GLU A 44 -26.31 -1.10 -6.02
C GLU A 44 -25.14 -1.84 -5.36
N GLU A 45 -25.31 -3.13 -5.10
CA GLU A 45 -24.24 -3.99 -4.56
C GLU A 45 -23.07 -4.13 -5.53
N LYS A 46 -23.34 -4.30 -6.83
CA LYS A 46 -22.29 -4.34 -7.85
C LYS A 46 -21.53 -3.02 -7.93
N GLU A 47 -22.21 -1.89 -7.81
CA GLU A 47 -21.57 -0.58 -7.75
C GLU A 47 -20.67 -0.43 -6.51
N GLN A 48 -21.13 -0.91 -5.35
CA GLN A 48 -20.33 -0.90 -4.13
C GLN A 48 -19.10 -1.80 -4.25
N ILE A 49 -19.23 -3.01 -4.82
CA ILE A 49 -18.08 -3.89 -5.13
C ILE A 49 -17.08 -3.18 -6.04
N ARG A 50 -17.54 -2.53 -7.11
CA ARG A 50 -16.67 -1.77 -8.01
C ARG A 50 -15.91 -0.65 -7.29
N LYS A 51 -16.54 0.03 -6.33
CA LYS A 51 -15.88 1.06 -5.51
C LYS A 51 -14.74 0.46 -4.68
N TYR A 52 -14.97 -0.67 -4.00
CA TYR A 52 -13.91 -1.36 -3.24
C TYR A 52 -12.76 -1.84 -4.16
N LEU A 53 -13.09 -2.43 -5.31
CA LEU A 53 -12.07 -2.89 -6.27
C LEU A 53 -11.25 -1.73 -6.86
N LYS A 54 -11.89 -0.58 -7.14
CA LYS A 54 -11.21 0.62 -7.61
C LYS A 54 -10.28 1.20 -6.54
N HIS A 55 -10.66 1.14 -5.27
CA HIS A 55 -9.78 1.51 -4.17
C HIS A 55 -8.56 0.57 -4.10
N LEU A 56 -8.81 -0.75 -4.15
CA LEU A 56 -7.74 -1.75 -4.14
C LEU A 56 -6.80 -1.64 -5.36
N SER A 57 -7.31 -1.22 -6.52
CA SER A 57 -6.49 -1.08 -7.72
C SER A 57 -5.42 0.01 -7.60
N ALA A 58 -5.54 0.94 -6.65
CA ALA A 58 -4.51 1.94 -6.37
C ALA A 58 -3.19 1.31 -5.89
N TYR A 59 -3.24 0.11 -5.27
CA TYR A 59 -2.05 -0.60 -4.78
C TYR A 59 -1.43 -1.53 -5.84
N ILE A 60 -2.16 -1.85 -6.92
CA ILE A 60 -1.70 -2.78 -7.96
C ILE A 60 -0.38 -2.35 -8.61
N PRO A 61 -0.14 -1.06 -8.97
CA PRO A 61 1.12 -0.66 -9.60
C PRO A 61 2.34 -1.03 -8.75
N VAL A 62 2.25 -0.84 -7.42
CA VAL A 62 3.32 -1.19 -6.49
C VAL A 62 3.50 -2.70 -6.43
N ILE A 63 2.41 -3.47 -6.34
CA ILE A 63 2.44 -4.93 -6.29
C ILE A 63 3.07 -5.52 -7.56
N ILE A 64 2.74 -4.97 -8.73
CA ILE A 64 3.32 -5.39 -10.02
C ILE A 64 4.84 -5.24 -10.01
N LEU A 65 5.39 -4.16 -9.44
CA LEU A 65 6.84 -3.99 -9.32
C LEU A 65 7.52 -5.12 -8.54
N PHE A 66 6.81 -5.72 -7.57
CA PHE A 66 7.34 -6.85 -6.79
C PHE A 66 7.10 -8.22 -7.46
N ILE A 67 6.04 -8.37 -8.27
CA ILE A 67 5.68 -9.64 -8.93
C ILE A 67 6.42 -9.82 -10.27
N LEU A 68 6.73 -8.74 -10.99
CA LEU A 68 7.39 -8.82 -12.29
C LEU A 68 8.72 -9.60 -12.18
N PRO A 69 9.03 -10.50 -13.13
CA PRO A 69 10.36 -11.09 -13.22
C PRO A 69 11.37 -9.95 -13.47
N GLY A 70 12.23 -9.69 -12.48
CA GLY A 70 13.09 -8.50 -12.46
C GLY A 70 12.68 -7.40 -11.47
N GLY A 71 11.60 -7.57 -10.70
CA GLY A 71 11.27 -6.68 -9.56
C GLY A 71 12.42 -6.56 -8.55
N SER A 72 13.09 -7.68 -8.29
CA SER A 72 14.33 -7.71 -7.50
C SER A 72 15.50 -6.96 -8.15
N LEU A 73 15.53 -6.80 -9.49
CA LEU A 73 16.50 -5.96 -10.22
C LEU A 73 16.10 -4.48 -10.19
N LEU A 74 14.82 -4.14 -10.05
CA LEU A 74 14.37 -2.76 -9.87
C LEU A 74 14.66 -2.23 -8.46
N LEU A 75 14.67 -3.11 -7.44
CA LEU A 75 15.01 -2.74 -6.07
C LEU A 75 16.38 -2.03 -5.93
N PRO A 76 17.52 -2.53 -6.48
CA PRO A 76 18.79 -1.84 -6.38
C PRO A 76 18.78 -0.47 -7.08
N ILE A 77 18.08 -0.32 -8.20
CA ILE A 77 17.92 0.98 -8.88
C ILE A 77 17.13 1.96 -7.99
N LEU A 78 16.04 1.50 -7.37
CA LEU A 78 15.24 2.29 -6.44
C LEU A 78 16.03 2.71 -5.18
N VAL A 79 16.82 1.80 -4.62
CA VAL A 79 17.69 2.08 -3.47
C VAL A 79 18.73 3.15 -3.84
N GLU A 80 19.39 3.01 -4.98
CA GLU A 80 20.39 3.97 -5.47
C GLU A 80 19.79 5.39 -5.64
N ILE A 81 18.58 5.48 -6.18
CA ILE A 81 17.87 6.77 -6.33
C ILE A 81 17.51 7.36 -4.95
N LEU A 82 17.06 6.55 -4.00
CA LEU A 82 16.73 7.00 -2.64
C LEU A 82 17.97 7.50 -1.90
N ASP A 83 19.08 6.77 -2.01
CA ASP A 83 20.33 7.14 -1.35
C ASP A 83 20.92 8.43 -1.94
N ARG A 84 20.89 8.60 -3.26
CA ARG A 84 21.26 9.87 -3.90
C ARG A 84 20.43 11.04 -3.39
N ARG A 85 19.12 10.85 -3.18
CA ARG A 85 18.24 11.89 -2.60
C ARG A 85 18.57 12.19 -1.14
N LYS A 86 18.86 11.16 -0.34
CA LYS A 86 19.25 11.31 1.07
C LYS A 86 20.56 12.09 1.21
N GLN A 87 21.57 11.76 0.39
CA GLN A 87 22.85 12.46 0.39
C GLN A 87 22.70 13.94 0.03
N ARG A 88 21.89 14.27 -0.99
CA ARG A 88 21.58 15.67 -1.35
C ARG A 88 20.90 16.43 -0.21
N ARG A 89 19.96 15.81 0.52
CA ARG A 89 19.34 16.44 1.70
C ARG A 89 20.33 16.69 2.82
N ALA A 90 21.23 15.75 3.09
CA ALA A 90 22.27 15.92 4.11
C ALA A 90 23.26 17.05 3.74
N ALA A 91 23.70 17.10 2.49
CA ALA A 91 24.59 18.16 1.98
C ALA A 91 23.97 19.56 2.11
N ASN A 92 22.68 19.71 1.79
CA ASN A 92 21.96 20.98 1.91
C ASN A 92 21.77 21.44 3.36
N VAL A 93 21.71 20.52 4.33
CA VAL A 93 21.61 20.87 5.76
C VAL A 93 22.98 21.32 6.29
N SER A 94 24.07 20.69 5.86
CA SER A 94 25.43 21.10 6.26
C SER A 94 25.90 22.43 5.67
N SER A 95 25.25 22.93 4.60
CA SER A 95 25.55 24.24 4.02
C SER A 95 24.80 25.40 4.71
N ILE A 96 23.95 25.13 5.70
CA ILE A 96 23.29 26.17 6.50
C ILE A 96 24.28 26.61 7.59
N PRO A 97 24.73 27.88 7.60
CA PRO A 97 25.67 28.35 8.61
C PRO A 97 25.04 28.27 10.00
N ALA A 98 25.76 27.68 10.95
CA ALA A 98 25.37 27.65 12.35
C ALA A 98 25.45 29.08 12.91
N ASN A 99 24.29 29.67 13.21
CA ASN A 99 24.15 30.93 13.92
C ASN A 99 23.85 30.67 15.39
#